data_AF-A0A430USX3-F1
#
_entry.id   AF-A0A430USX3-F1
#
_cell.length_a   1.000
_cell.length_b   1.000
_cell.length_c   1.000
_cell.angle_alpha   90.00
_cell.angle_beta   90.00
_cell.angle_gamma   90.00
#
_symmetry.space_group_name_H-M   'P 1'
#
loop_
_entity.id
_entity.type
_entity.pdbx_description
1 polymer ?
#
loop_
_entity_poly.entity_id
_entity_poly.type
_entity_poly.pdbx_seq_one_letter_code
_entity_poly.pdbx_strand_id
1 'polypeptide(L)'
;MERLAVAKVNLGLSLLGRRPDGYHELHTLFASLSFGDRLFLEPIPEGIEFRGRYGRRNLAYRAAAAYLEAAGWPGGVRIVLEKALPEGAGPG
;
A
#
# COMPACT_ATOMS: atom_id res chain seq x y z
N MET A 1 -8.45 -8.07 12.32
CA MET A 1 -6.99 -7.95 12.53
C MET A 1 -6.56 -6.52 12.27
N GLU A 2 -5.87 -5.89 13.22
CA GLU A 2 -5.28 -4.56 13.02
C GLU A 2 -3.81 -4.67 12.55
N ARG A 3 -3.41 -3.73 11.68
CA ARG A 3 -2.05 -3.57 11.14
C ARG A 3 -1.66 -2.09 11.06
N LEU A 4 -0.40 -1.81 11.33
CA LEU A 4 0.21 -0.50 11.13
C LEU A 4 1.00 -0.51 9.81
N ALA A 5 0.60 0.34 8.86
CA ALA A 5 1.36 0.59 7.63
C ALA A 5 2.31 1.77 7.87
N VAL A 6 3.52 1.46 8.33
CA VAL A 6 4.53 2.46 8.70
C VAL A 6 4.98 3.31 7.51
N ALA A 7 5.20 4.60 7.77
CA ALA A 7 5.83 5.50 6.83
C ALA A 7 7.30 5.11 6.60
N LYS A 8 7.85 5.62 5.49
CA LYS A 8 9.29 5.64 5.23
C LYS A 8 9.78 7.03 4.90
N VAL A 9 11.09 7.19 4.89
CA VAL A 9 11.79 8.29 4.22
C VAL A 9 12.92 7.73 3.36
N ASN A 10 13.35 8.52 2.38
CA ASN A 10 14.57 8.25 1.61
C ASN A 10 15.72 9.03 2.26
N LEU A 11 16.69 8.32 2.84
CA LEU A 11 17.92 8.92 3.36
C LEU A 11 18.93 9.06 2.21
N GLY A 12 18.69 10.08 1.39
CA GLY A 12 19.37 10.29 0.12
C GLY A 12 18.67 9.55 -1.02
N LEU A 13 18.63 10.20 -2.19
CA LEU A 13 18.05 9.66 -3.42
C LEU A 13 18.88 10.16 -4.59
N SER A 14 19.50 9.23 -5.32
CA SER A 14 20.30 9.51 -6.51
C SER A 14 19.65 8.90 -7.74
N LEU A 15 19.59 9.68 -8.82
CA LEU A 15 19.10 9.26 -10.13
C LEU A 15 20.29 8.80 -10.97
N LEU A 16 20.35 7.51 -11.31
CA LEU A 16 21.48 6.95 -12.05
C LEU A 16 21.30 7.03 -13.57
N GLY A 17 20.05 7.09 -14.04
CA GLY A 17 19.73 7.20 -15.46
C GLY A 17 18.31 6.75 -15.77
N ARG A 18 17.93 6.82 -17.04
CA ARG A 18 16.64 6.34 -17.53
C ARG A 18 16.78 4.92 -18.08
N ARG A 19 15.81 4.06 -17.74
CA ARG A 19 15.72 2.67 -18.16
C ARG A 19 14.93 2.52 -19.48
N PRO A 20 15.10 1.40 -20.21
CA PRO A 20 14.33 1.12 -21.42
C PRO A 20 12.82 1.00 -21.20
N ASP A 21 12.38 0.65 -19.99
CA ASP A 21 10.96 0.54 -19.61
C ASP A 21 10.29 1.90 -19.32
N GLY A 22 11.02 3.00 -19.49
CA GLY A 22 10.52 4.35 -19.29
C GLY A 22 10.66 4.88 -17.85
N TYR A 23 11.07 4.05 -16.89
CA TYR A 23 11.35 4.46 -15.50
C TYR A 23 12.80 4.96 -15.33
N HIS A 24 13.14 5.43 -14.13
CA HIS A 24 14.51 5.80 -13.78
C HIS A 24 15.14 4.78 -12.85
N GLU A 25 16.42 4.50 -13.06
CA GLU A 25 17.24 3.74 -12.13
C GLU A 25 17.61 4.64 -10.95
N LEU A 26 17.35 4.17 -9.73
CA LEU A 26 17.53 4.93 -8.49
C LEU A 26 18.49 4.22 -7.55
N HIS A 27 19.32 4.99 -6.85
CA HIS A 27 20.09 4.53 -5.70
C HIS A 27 19.66 5.32 -4.46
N THR A 28 19.18 4.63 -3.43
CA THR A 28 18.60 5.26 -2.24
C THR A 28 18.67 4.33 -1.04
N LEU A 29 18.67 4.90 0.17
CA LEU A 29 18.47 4.18 1.42
C LEU A 29 17.05 4.45 1.93
N PHE A 30 16.26 3.39 2.14
CA PHE A 30 14.95 3.51 2.77
C PHE A 30 15.07 3.35 4.28
N ALA A 31 14.51 4.29 5.03
CA ALA A 31 14.39 4.21 6.48
C ALA A 31 12.91 4.18 6.87
N SER A 32 12.50 3.16 7.60
CA SER A 32 11.14 3.07 8.16
C SER A 32 11.00 3.99 9.37
N LEU A 33 9.83 4.60 9.53
CA LEU A 33 9.47 5.36 10.71
C LEU A 33 8.64 4.50 11.68
N SER A 34 8.41 5.00 12.89
CA SER A 34 7.63 4.30 13.92
C SER A 34 6.13 4.58 13.87
N PHE A 35 5.67 5.41 12.93
CA PHE A 35 4.28 5.82 12.78
C PHE A 35 3.79 5.63 11.35
N GLY A 36 2.48 5.56 11.16
CA GLY A 36 1.88 5.37 9.85
C GLY A 36 0.36 5.22 9.89
N ASP A 37 -0.21 4.70 8.81
CA ASP A 37 -1.65 4.50 8.68
C ASP A 37 -2.11 3.24 9.40
N ARG A 38 -3.37 3.22 9.85
CA ARG A 38 -3.97 2.03 10.49
C ARG A 38 -4.84 1.30 9.48
N LEU A 39 -4.65 -0.02 9.40
CA LEU A 39 -5.43 -0.92 8.57
C LEU A 39 -6.16 -1.92 9.47
N PHE A 40 -7.46 -2.04 9.26
CA PHE A 40 -8.28 -3.07 9.87
C PHE A 40 -8.73 -4.03 8.78
N LEU A 41 -8.40 -5.30 8.96
CA LEU A 41 -8.66 -6.39 8.03
C LEU A 41 -9.56 -7.42 8.70
N GLU A 42 -10.71 -7.73 8.11
CA GLU A 42 -11.62 -8.75 8.61
C GLU A 42 -11.99 -9.71 7.48
N PRO A 43 -11.88 -11.04 7.68
CA PRO A 43 -12.42 -11.97 6.71
C PRO A 43 -13.94 -11.82 6.64
N ILE A 44 -14.47 -11.86 5.43
CA ILE A 44 -15.92 -11.86 5.17
C ILE A 44 -16.27 -13.02 4.22
N PRO A 45 -17.55 -13.38 4.06
CA PRO A 45 -17.91 -14.53 3.23
C PRO A 45 -17.47 -14.42 1.77
N GLU A 46 -17.52 -13.23 1.17
CA GLU A 46 -17.15 -13.03 -0.23
C GLU A 46 -16.79 -11.57 -0.54
N GLY A 47 -16.08 -11.36 -1.65
CA GLY A 47 -15.82 -10.03 -2.19
C GLY A 47 -14.82 -9.18 -1.41
N ILE A 48 -14.77 -7.88 -1.75
CA ILE A 48 -13.90 -6.90 -1.09
C ILE A 48 -14.75 -5.69 -0.67
N GLU A 49 -14.87 -5.50 0.63
CA GLU A 49 -15.43 -4.28 1.20
C GLU A 49 -14.28 -3.34 1.58
N PHE A 50 -14.19 -2.17 0.95
CA PHE A 50 -13.10 -1.23 1.20
C PHE A 50 -13.61 0.14 1.63
N ARG A 51 -13.16 0.58 2.80
CA ARG A 51 -13.37 1.92 3.32
C ARG A 51 -12.03 2.65 3.38
N GLY A 52 -11.87 3.64 2.51
CA GLY A 52 -10.68 4.48 2.41
C GLY A 52 -10.81 5.41 1.22
N ARG A 53 -9.84 6.31 1.05
CA ARG A 53 -9.83 7.22 -0.11
C ARG A 53 -9.62 6.43 -1.41
N TYR A 54 -10.13 6.97 -2.52
CA TYR A 54 -9.96 6.46 -3.88
C TYR A 54 -10.65 5.14 -4.23
N GLY A 55 -11.36 4.49 -3.29
CA GLY A 55 -12.16 3.29 -3.55
C GLY A 55 -11.35 2.20 -4.27
N ARG A 56 -11.88 1.67 -5.38
CA ARG A 56 -11.21 0.62 -6.16
C ARG A 56 -9.86 1.01 -6.78
N ARG A 57 -9.57 2.32 -6.90
CA ARG A 57 -8.27 2.81 -7.38
C ARG A 57 -7.20 2.79 -6.31
N ASN A 58 -7.57 2.63 -5.03
CA ASN A 58 -6.61 2.55 -3.94
C ASN A 58 -5.71 1.31 -4.08
N LEU A 59 -4.41 1.46 -3.84
CA LEU A 59 -3.45 0.36 -3.93
C LEU A 59 -3.77 -0.78 -2.95
N ALA A 60 -4.31 -0.49 -1.77
CA ALA A 60 -4.73 -1.53 -0.82
C ALA A 60 -5.90 -2.37 -1.35
N TYR A 61 -6.88 -1.74 -2.01
CA TYR A 61 -7.96 -2.46 -2.68
C TYR A 61 -7.41 -3.34 -3.81
N ARG A 62 -6.55 -2.77 -4.67
CA ARG A 62 -5.95 -3.50 -5.80
C ARG A 62 -5.08 -4.67 -5.32
N ALA A 63 -4.35 -4.50 -4.23
CA ALA A 63 -3.56 -5.55 -3.60
C ALA A 63 -4.43 -6.70 -3.10
N ALA A 64 -5.55 -6.38 -2.42
CA ALA A 64 -6.51 -7.39 -1.98
C ALA A 64 -7.12 -8.15 -3.17
N ALA A 65 -7.53 -7.45 -4.23
CA ALA A 65 -8.06 -8.09 -5.44
C ALA A 65 -7.05 -9.05 -6.07
N ALA A 66 -5.81 -8.60 -6.30
CA ALA A 66 -4.76 -9.43 -6.87
C ALA A 66 -4.40 -10.63 -5.96
N TYR A 67 -4.40 -10.43 -4.64
CA TYR A 67 -4.11 -11.50 -3.69
C TYR A 67 -5.21 -12.57 -3.69
N LEU A 68 -6.48 -12.17 -3.61
CA LEU A 68 -7.61 -13.10 -3.61
C LEU A 68 -7.63 -13.95 -4.88
N GLU A 69 -7.37 -13.32 -6.03
CA GLU A 69 -7.24 -14.00 -7.33
C GLU A 69 -6.08 -15.00 -7.32
N ALA A 70 -4.87 -14.55 -6.94
CA ALA A 70 -3.67 -15.40 -6.97
C ALA A 70 -3.71 -16.55 -5.95
N ALA A 71 -4.31 -16.33 -4.79
CA ALA A 71 -4.41 -17.33 -3.73
C ALA A 71 -5.56 -18.33 -3.95
N GLY A 72 -6.48 -18.05 -4.87
CA GLY A 72 -7.72 -18.83 -5.00
C GLY A 72 -8.54 -18.84 -3.70
N TRP A 73 -8.50 -17.76 -2.93
CA TRP A 73 -9.15 -17.70 -1.62
C TRP A 73 -10.67 -17.71 -1.79
N PRO A 74 -11.40 -18.65 -1.16
CA PRO A 74 -12.83 -18.80 -1.38
C PRO A 74 -13.68 -17.74 -0.66
N GLY A 75 -13.09 -16.98 0.27
CA GLY A 75 -13.77 -15.93 1.01
C GLY A 75 -13.53 -14.52 0.47
N GLY A 76 -13.89 -13.52 1.26
CA GLY A 76 -13.61 -12.12 1.00
C GLY A 76 -12.82 -11.44 2.11
N VAL A 77 -12.59 -10.14 1.95
CA VAL A 77 -11.97 -9.30 2.98
C VAL A 77 -12.65 -7.92 3.08
N ARG A 78 -12.94 -7.50 4.31
CA ARG A 78 -13.23 -6.10 4.65
C ARG A 78 -11.94 -5.40 5.06
N ILE A 79 -11.70 -4.23 4.48
CA ILE A 79 -10.52 -3.39 4.69
C ILE A 79 -10.99 -2.00 5.06
N VAL A 80 -10.59 -1.53 6.25
CA VAL A 80 -10.72 -0.13 6.65
C VAL A 80 -9.32 0.47 6.73
N LEU A 81 -9.05 1.50 5.92
CA LEU A 81 -7.80 2.24 5.90
C LEU A 81 -8.03 3.62 6.51
N GLU A 82 -7.47 3.83 7.71
CA GLU A 82 -7.45 5.12 8.38
C GLU A 82 -6.12 5.82 8.11
N LYS A 83 -6.19 6.91 7.35
CA LYS A 83 -5.03 7.70 6.95
C LYS A 83 -4.60 8.63 8.08
N ALA A 84 -3.36 8.48 8.53
CA ALA A 84 -2.65 9.44 9.37
C ALA A 84 -1.58 10.20 8.57
N LEU A 85 -1.03 9.57 7.52
CA LEU A 85 -0.01 10.18 6.67
C LEU A 85 -0.63 11.06 5.58
N PRO A 86 -0.06 12.26 5.32
CA PRO A 86 -0.47 13.08 4.19
C PRO A 86 -0.11 12.38 2.87
N GLU A 87 -1.06 12.37 1.93
CA GLU A 87 -0.86 11.75 0.63
C GLU A 87 -0.02 12.64 -0.29
N GLY A 88 0.84 12.03 -1.12
CA GLY A 88 1.68 12.75 -2.09
C GLY A 88 2.89 13.49 -1.48
N ALA A 89 3.13 13.36 -0.18
CA ALA A 89 4.23 14.04 0.52
C ALA A 89 5.58 13.27 0.47
N GLY A 90 5.64 12.14 -0.24
CA GLY A 90 6.81 11.25 -0.29
C GLY A 90 7.03 10.23 0.84
N PRO A 91 6.20 10.09 1.91
CA PRO A 91 6.49 9.13 3.00
C PRO A 91 6.11 7.67 2.69
N GLY A 92 5.67 7.37 1.45
CA GLY A 92 5.08 6.08 1.09
C GLY A 92 3.68 6.29 0.54
#